data_AF-A0A2A4QGC6-F1
#
_entry.id   AF-A0A2A4QGC6-F1
#
_cell.length_a   1.000
_cell.length_b   1.000
_cell.length_c   1.000
_cell.angle_alpha   90.00
_cell.angle_beta   90.00
_cell.angle_gamma   90.00
#
_symmetry.space_group_name_H-M   'P 1'
#
loop_
_entity.id
_entity.type
_entity.pdbx_description
1 polymer ?
#
loop_
_entity_poly.entity_id
_entity_poly.type
_entity_poly.pdbx_seq_one_letter_code
_entity_poly.pdbx_strand_id
1 'polypeptide(L)'
;MKLRPKKIKAFFSGNVFTSWLAGGKRKMRLTKTLTFTDKNNKEWKAPRNSIIDGASIPRLFWLFIGSPFVGKYRRASVVHDVYYGTKSEPRKQVDKMFYQAMRVDKVNYFKAKAMYYAVRVGGKRW
;
A
#
# COMPACT_ATOMS: atom_id res chain seq x y z
N MET A 1 26.96 21.21 18.75
CA MET A 1 26.84 19.77 18.37
C MET A 1 25.44 19.53 17.79
N LYS A 2 25.26 19.38 16.47
CA LYS A 2 23.94 19.10 15.86
C LYS A 2 23.60 17.61 16.07
N LEU A 3 22.59 17.32 16.89
CA LEU A 3 22.07 15.95 17.06
C LEU A 3 21.67 15.38 15.69
N ARG A 4 22.29 14.27 15.28
CA ARG A 4 21.86 13.55 14.08
C ARG A 4 20.45 13.00 14.36
N PRO A 5 19.44 13.29 13.52
CA PRO A 5 18.10 12.77 13.76
C PRO A 5 18.16 11.23 13.72
N LYS A 6 17.60 10.60 14.77
CA LYS A 6 17.54 9.15 14.90
C LYS A 6 16.78 8.58 13.69
N LYS A 7 17.42 7.73 12.89
CA LYS A 7 16.77 7.09 11.74
C LYS A 7 15.65 6.18 12.24
N ILE A 8 14.40 6.59 12.03
CA ILE A 8 13.23 5.78 12.34
C ILE A 8 13.10 4.71 11.26
N LYS A 9 12.99 3.45 11.69
CA LYS A 9 12.64 2.34 10.79
C LYS A 9 11.16 2.44 10.48
N ALA A 10 10.78 2.33 9.21
CA ALA A 10 9.38 2.27 8.82
C ALA A 10 8.69 1.03 9.42
N PHE A 11 7.41 1.13 9.77
CA PHE A 11 6.65 0.06 10.40
C PHE A 11 5.15 0.17 10.13
N PHE A 12 4.42 -0.91 10.38
CA PHE A 12 2.96 -0.92 10.42
C PHE A 12 2.47 -0.88 11.86
N SER A 13 1.42 -0.10 12.09
CA SER A 13 0.60 -0.18 13.30
C SER A 13 -0.77 -0.76 12.93
N GLY A 14 -1.09 -1.91 13.53
CA GLY A 14 -2.31 -2.66 13.27
C GLY A 14 -2.19 -3.76 12.20
N ASN A 15 -3.30 -4.46 12.01
CA ASN A 15 -3.48 -5.54 11.03
C ASN A 15 -4.65 -5.22 10.08
N VAL A 16 -4.68 -5.89 8.94
CA VAL A 16 -5.80 -5.77 7.99
C VAL A 16 -6.96 -6.62 8.47
N PHE A 17 -8.06 -5.97 8.81
CA PHE A 17 -9.34 -6.63 9.06
C PHE A 17 -10.36 -6.09 8.06
N THR A 18 -11.05 -6.99 7.36
CA THR A 18 -11.98 -6.64 6.28
C THR A 18 -13.28 -7.42 6.36
N SER A 19 -14.34 -6.84 5.79
CA SER A 19 -15.57 -7.53 5.44
C SER A 19 -15.81 -7.41 3.94
N TRP A 20 -16.28 -8.48 3.30
CA TRP A 20 -16.64 -8.48 1.89
C TRP A 20 -17.90 -7.63 1.66
N LEU A 21 -17.94 -6.89 0.55
CA LEU A 21 -19.13 -6.15 0.12
C LEU A 21 -19.87 -6.94 -0.96
N ALA A 22 -21.19 -7.11 -0.81
CA ALA A 22 -22.04 -7.78 -1.78
C ALA A 22 -21.97 -7.10 -3.17
N GLY A 23 -22.04 -7.90 -4.25
CA GLY A 23 -22.10 -7.41 -5.63
C GLY A 23 -20.78 -6.93 -6.25
N GLY A 24 -19.68 -6.84 -5.49
CA GLY A 24 -18.37 -6.46 -6.02
C GLY A 24 -17.38 -7.62 -6.02
N LYS A 25 -16.88 -8.04 -7.20
CA LYS A 25 -15.97 -9.21 -7.34
C LYS A 25 -14.77 -9.22 -6.37
N ARG A 26 -14.27 -8.04 -5.94
CA ARG A 26 -13.10 -7.90 -5.04
C ARG A 26 -13.20 -6.73 -4.04
N LYS A 27 -14.39 -6.15 -3.88
CA LYS A 27 -14.55 -4.97 -2.99
C LYS A 27 -14.65 -5.42 -1.54
N MET A 28 -13.79 -4.88 -0.70
CA MET A 28 -13.81 -5.10 0.75
C MET A 28 -13.91 -3.76 1.48
N ARG A 29 -14.48 -3.79 2.67
CA ARG A 29 -14.47 -2.67 3.62
C ARG A 29 -13.52 -2.98 4.76
N LEU A 30 -12.66 -2.03 5.14
CA LEU A 30 -11.85 -2.14 6.35
C LEU A 30 -12.73 -2.05 7.61
N THR A 31 -12.58 -3.00 8.52
CA THR A 31 -13.29 -2.99 9.82
C THR A 31 -12.46 -2.34 10.93
N LYS A 32 -11.14 -2.20 10.73
CA LYS A 32 -10.22 -1.45 11.60
C LYS A 32 -9.28 -0.59 10.76
N THR A 33 -8.79 0.51 11.34
CA THR A 33 -7.78 1.36 10.73
C THR A 33 -6.44 0.62 10.67
N LEU A 34 -5.77 0.70 9.53
CA LEU A 34 -4.37 0.29 9.35
C LEU A 34 -3.53 1.54 9.12
N THR A 35 -2.38 1.64 9.80
CA THR A 35 -1.44 2.75 9.59
C THR A 35 -0.07 2.22 9.19
N PHE A 36 0.53 2.83 8.18
CA PHE A 36 1.92 2.64 7.82
C PHE A 36 2.70 3.92 8.14
N THR A 37 3.75 3.82 8.94
CA THR A 37 4.65 4.95 9.21
C THR A 37 5.93 4.77 8.40
N ASP A 38 6.23 5.72 7.53
CA ASP A 38 7.40 5.65 6.66
C ASP A 38 8.69 6.09 7.37
N LYS A 39 9.83 5.96 6.67
CA LYS A 39 11.15 6.31 7.23
C LYS A 39 11.36 7.81 7.53
N ASN A 40 10.46 8.65 7.02
CA ASN A 40 10.43 10.09 7.28
C ASN A 40 9.45 10.44 8.41
N ASN A 41 8.95 9.43 9.14
CA ASN A 41 7.95 9.58 10.19
C ASN A 41 6.59 10.09 9.70
N LYS A 42 6.30 10.00 8.39
CA LYS A 42 4.97 10.31 7.86
C LYS A 42 4.03 9.12 8.05
N GLU A 43 2.86 9.39 8.61
CA GLU A 43 1.80 8.40 8.77
C GLU A 43 0.93 8.33 7.51
N TRP A 44 0.72 7.11 7.03
CA TRP A 44 -0.14 6.78 5.91
C TRP A 44 -1.30 5.94 6.44
N LYS A 45 -2.48 6.54 6.53
CA LYS A 45 -3.64 5.93 7.17
C LYS A 45 -4.58 5.34 6.14
N ALA A 46 -5.00 4.10 6.39
CA ALA A 46 -6.15 3.48 5.75
C ALA A 46 -7.26 3.36 6.80
N PRO A 47 -8.16 4.36 6.90
CA PRO A 47 -9.18 4.41 7.94
C PRO A 47 -10.12 3.21 7.95
N ARG A 48 -10.69 2.91 9.11
CA ARG A 48 -11.91 2.09 9.19
C ARG A 48 -12.96 2.61 8.20
N ASN A 49 -13.72 1.70 7.63
CA ASN A 49 -14.75 1.92 6.61
C ASN A 49 -14.25 2.27 5.20
N SER A 50 -12.94 2.44 4.98
CA SER A 50 -12.40 2.58 3.62
C SER A 50 -12.74 1.36 2.76
N ILE A 51 -13.07 1.62 1.50
CA ILE A 51 -13.36 0.60 0.50
C ILE A 51 -12.08 0.37 -0.32
N ILE A 52 -11.66 -0.89 -0.39
CA ILE A 52 -10.48 -1.33 -1.13
C ILE A 52 -10.87 -2.42 -2.13
N ASP A 53 -10.13 -2.54 -3.23
CA ASP A 53 -10.46 -3.49 -4.31
C ASP A 53 -9.24 -4.10 -5.01
N GLY A 54 -8.04 -3.71 -4.60
CA GLY A 54 -6.77 -4.17 -5.13
C GLY A 54 -6.52 -3.74 -6.57
N ALA A 55 -7.33 -2.82 -7.12
CA ALA A 55 -7.28 -2.41 -8.51
C ALA A 55 -6.25 -1.30 -8.77
N SER A 56 -5.63 -0.75 -7.73
CA SER A 56 -4.52 0.21 -7.90
C SER A 56 -3.29 -0.42 -8.56
N ILE A 57 -3.14 -1.75 -8.50
CA ILE A 57 -2.10 -2.50 -9.21
C ILE A 57 -2.65 -2.95 -10.58
N PRO A 58 -2.05 -2.53 -11.72
CA PRO A 58 -2.60 -2.84 -13.04
C PRO A 58 -2.64 -4.35 -13.31
N ARG A 59 -3.75 -4.83 -13.90
CA ARG A 59 -4.07 -6.26 -14.07
C ARG A 59 -2.99 -7.04 -14.83
N LEU A 60 -2.34 -6.43 -15.82
CA LEU A 60 -1.28 -7.07 -16.61
C LEU A 60 -0.13 -7.58 -15.72
N PHE A 61 0.09 -6.93 -14.58
CA PHE A 61 1.15 -7.32 -13.65
C PHE A 61 0.76 -8.46 -12.70
N TRP A 62 -0.51 -8.85 -12.62
CA TRP A 62 -0.93 -9.94 -11.74
C TRP A 62 -0.38 -11.30 -12.17
N LEU A 63 -0.11 -11.49 -13.47
CA LEU A 63 0.49 -12.71 -14.01
C LEU A 63 1.88 -13.00 -13.44
N PHE A 64 2.66 -11.95 -13.15
CA PHE A 64 4.04 -12.10 -12.66
C PHE A 64 4.16 -11.96 -11.14
N ILE A 65 3.14 -11.36 -10.49
CA ILE A 65 3.23 -10.88 -9.11
C ILE A 65 2.28 -11.66 -8.18
N GLY A 66 1.20 -12.22 -8.73
CA GLY A 66 0.09 -12.81 -7.99
C GLY A 66 -1.13 -11.87 -7.91
N SER A 67 -2.30 -12.42 -7.58
CA SER A 67 -3.55 -11.67 -7.40
C SER A 67 -3.44 -10.63 -6.26
N PRO A 68 -4.12 -9.48 -6.30
CA PRO A 68 -4.16 -8.55 -5.18
C PRO A 68 -4.57 -9.24 -3.87
N PHE A 69 -4.11 -8.69 -2.75
CA PHE A 69 -4.40 -9.21 -1.41
C PHE A 69 -3.89 -10.63 -1.10
N VAL A 70 -2.83 -11.09 -1.78
CA VAL A 70 -2.13 -12.33 -1.40
C VAL A 70 -0.71 -12.06 -0.93
N GLY A 71 -0.19 -12.99 -0.13
CA GLY A 71 1.20 -12.96 0.33
C GLY A 71 1.54 -11.73 1.19
N LYS A 72 2.83 -11.37 1.13
CA LYS A 72 3.46 -10.38 2.03
C LYS A 72 3.16 -8.91 1.68
N TYR A 73 2.59 -8.59 0.51
CA TYR A 73 2.32 -7.19 0.14
C TYR A 73 0.89 -6.72 0.46
N ARG A 74 0.08 -7.57 1.11
CA ARG A 74 -1.32 -7.28 1.47
C ARG A 74 -1.50 -5.94 2.17
N ARG A 75 -0.73 -5.68 3.22
CA ARG A 75 -0.85 -4.43 4.00
C ARG A 75 -0.49 -3.22 3.17
N ALA A 76 0.54 -3.35 2.34
CA ALA A 76 0.96 -2.31 1.41
C ALA A 76 -0.15 -1.98 0.39
N SER A 77 -0.82 -2.99 -0.19
CA SER A 77 -1.88 -2.75 -1.18
C SER A 77 -3.10 -2.06 -0.56
N VAL A 78 -3.45 -2.36 0.69
CA VAL A 78 -4.56 -1.68 1.40
C VAL A 78 -4.31 -0.18 1.50
N VAL A 79 -3.15 0.23 2.01
CA VAL A 79 -2.83 1.65 2.14
C VAL A 79 -2.76 2.31 0.76
N HIS A 80 -2.14 1.64 -0.21
CA HIS A 80 -2.03 2.15 -1.58
C HIS A 80 -3.40 2.38 -2.24
N ASP A 81 -4.33 1.44 -2.14
CA ASP A 81 -5.70 1.58 -2.67
C ASP A 81 -6.41 2.81 -2.11
N VAL A 82 -6.32 3.04 -0.79
CA VAL A 82 -6.96 4.19 -0.15
C VAL A 82 -6.44 5.50 -0.74
N TYR A 83 -5.11 5.67 -0.83
CA TYR A 83 -4.52 6.90 -1.36
C TYR A 83 -4.70 7.05 -2.89
N TYR A 84 -4.79 5.96 -3.64
CA TYR A 84 -5.19 6.00 -5.05
C TYR A 84 -6.66 6.40 -5.24
N GLY A 85 -7.52 6.02 -4.30
CA GLY A 85 -8.94 6.38 -4.29
C GLY A 85 -9.16 7.84 -3.90
N THR A 86 -8.54 8.31 -2.81
CA THR A 86 -8.68 9.68 -2.32
C THR A 86 -7.88 10.70 -3.11
N LYS A 87 -6.75 10.28 -3.71
CA LYS A 87 -5.78 11.16 -4.38
C LYS A 87 -5.27 12.30 -3.49
N SER A 88 -5.30 12.11 -2.18
CA SER A 88 -4.97 13.14 -1.18
C SER A 88 -3.48 13.41 -1.04
N GLU A 89 -2.63 12.69 -1.78
CA GLU A 89 -1.19 12.80 -1.76
C GLU A 89 -0.62 12.71 -3.18
N PRO A 90 0.55 13.31 -3.45
CA PRO A 90 1.17 13.20 -4.75
C PRO A 90 1.46 11.73 -5.08
N ARG A 91 1.02 11.27 -6.25
CA ARG A 91 1.17 9.89 -6.69
C ARG A 91 2.58 9.33 -6.47
N LYS A 92 3.62 10.11 -6.78
CA LYS A 92 5.03 9.72 -6.57
C LYS A 92 5.33 9.34 -5.12
N GLN A 93 4.72 10.03 -4.15
CA GLN A 93 4.88 9.71 -2.74
C GLN A 93 4.09 8.45 -2.35
N VAL A 94 2.88 8.28 -2.88
CA VAL A 94 2.04 7.09 -2.68
C VAL A 94 2.73 5.83 -3.20
N ASP A 95 3.28 5.86 -4.42
CA ASP A 95 4.02 4.74 -5.01
C ASP A 95 5.27 4.40 -4.16
N LYS A 96 5.98 5.43 -3.68
CA LYS A 96 7.17 5.27 -2.83
C LYS A 96 6.80 4.70 -1.46
N MET A 97 5.65 5.09 -0.90
CA MET A 97 5.10 4.51 0.32
C MET A 97 4.83 3.02 0.10
N PHE A 98 4.16 2.67 -1.00
CA PHE A 98 3.85 1.27 -1.34
C PHE A 98 5.11 0.40 -1.40
N TYR A 99 6.17 0.89 -2.05
CA TYR A 99 7.48 0.22 -2.03
C TYR A 99 8.01 0.01 -0.61
N GLN A 100 8.06 1.07 0.21
CA GLN A 100 8.58 0.98 1.58
C GLN A 100 7.77 0.01 2.44
N ALA A 101 6.44 0.05 2.34
CA ALA A 101 5.52 -0.84 3.02
C ALA A 101 5.78 -2.32 2.66
N MET A 102 5.99 -2.63 1.37
CA MET A 102 6.39 -3.99 0.96
C MET A 102 7.74 -4.42 1.54
N ARG A 103 8.70 -3.50 1.66
CA ARG A 103 10.01 -3.81 2.26
C ARG A 103 9.88 -4.17 3.75
N VAL A 104 9.02 -3.47 4.49
CA VAL A 104 8.75 -3.76 5.90
C VAL A 104 8.19 -5.17 6.09
N ASP A 105 7.30 -5.60 5.20
CA ASP A 105 6.71 -6.95 5.23
C ASP A 105 7.61 -8.02 4.61
N LYS A 106 8.88 -7.70 4.34
CA LYS A 106 9.89 -8.64 3.81
C LYS A 106 9.43 -9.31 2.50
N VAL A 107 8.70 -8.58 1.65
CA VAL A 107 8.55 -8.95 0.23
C VAL A 107 9.96 -9.08 -0.37
N ASN A 108 10.21 -9.91 -1.38
CA ASN A 108 11.52 -9.94 -2.04
C ASN A 108 11.86 -8.56 -2.65
N TYR A 109 13.14 -8.17 -2.67
CA TYR A 109 13.59 -6.87 -3.18
C TYR A 109 13.21 -6.64 -4.65
N PHE A 110 13.51 -7.60 -5.52
CA PHE A 110 13.20 -7.52 -6.95
C PHE A 110 11.70 -7.46 -7.17
N LYS A 111 10.94 -8.28 -6.43
CA LYS A 111 9.47 -8.24 -6.46
C LYS A 111 8.91 -6.88 -6.05
N ALA A 112 9.38 -6.30 -4.95
CA ALA A 112 8.94 -4.99 -4.49
C ALA A 112 9.29 -3.86 -5.48
N LYS A 113 10.48 -3.91 -6.10
CA LYS A 113 10.87 -2.96 -7.15
C LYS A 113 10.01 -3.12 -8.40
N ALA A 114 9.80 -4.35 -8.88
CA ALA A 114 8.94 -4.61 -10.03
C ALA A 114 7.53 -4.06 -9.82
N MET A 115 6.94 -4.33 -8.65
CA MET A 115 5.64 -3.79 -8.25
C MET A 115 5.62 -2.26 -8.19
N TYR A 116 6.68 -1.63 -7.67
CA TYR A 116 6.82 -0.17 -7.67
C TYR A 116 6.84 0.41 -9.09
N TYR A 117 7.67 -0.13 -9.98
CA TYR A 117 7.73 0.35 -11.37
C TYR A 117 6.43 0.09 -12.13
N ALA A 118 5.77 -1.04 -11.88
CA ALA A 118 4.46 -1.35 -12.44
C ALA A 118 3.41 -0.27 -12.13
N VAL A 119 3.29 0.14 -10.86
CA VAL A 119 2.35 1.21 -10.50
C VAL A 119 2.81 2.59 -11.00
N ARG A 120 4.13 2.85 -11.10
CA ARG A 120 4.68 4.08 -11.70
C ARG A 120 4.38 4.24 -13.19
N VAL A 121 4.36 3.15 -13.94
CA VAL A 121 4.13 3.19 -15.40
C VAL A 121 2.64 3.06 -15.71
N GLY A 122 1.97 2.04 -15.14
CA GLY A 122 0.60 1.67 -15.49
C GLY A 122 -0.50 2.16 -14.55
N GLY A 123 -0.15 2.77 -13.42
CA GLY A 123 -1.15 3.34 -12.50
C GLY A 123 -1.81 4.60 -13.07
N LYS A 124 -3.03 4.89 -12.58
CA LYS A 124 -3.74 6.15 -12.87
C LYS A 124 -2.83 7.34 -12.59
N ARG A 125 -2.85 8.35 -13.46
CA ARG A 125 -2.06 9.57 -13.30
C ARG A 125 -2.93 10.65 -12.64
N TRP A 126 -2.37 11.32 -11.64
CA TRP A 126 -2.81 12.58 -11.07
C TRP A 126 -1.59 13.25 -10.43
#